data_AF-A0A951EFL0-F1
#
_entry.id   AF-A0A951EFL0-F1
#
_cell.length_a   1.000
_cell.length_b   1.000
_cell.length_c   1.000
_cell.angle_alpha   90.00
_cell.angle_beta   90.00
_cell.angle_gamma   90.00
#
_symmetry.space_group_name_H-M   'P 1'
#
loop_
_entity.id
_entity.type
_entity.pdbx_description
1 polymer ?
#
loop_
_entity_poly.entity_id
_entity_poly.type
_entity_poly.pdbx_seq_one_letter_code
_entity_poly.pdbx_strand_id
1 'polypeptide(L)'
;SFRRGPNLYTLSIASKSVNQLTKNGSDTLLNGELDWVYPEELEIGTAHWWSPDSRYVAYMQFDITHEPVFPQVSSLNHRAVLEPQRFPQPGDPNAEVRVGVVPATGGNTRWMNLGDPRGTLMARVAWSPSSREIAVEKLPRIQNKLDLLLANVESGASRVLLHEEDPQWINVKGEPQFLGDGDRLLWTSERSGFRHLYVYGIDGALQKQLTSGEWEVDEVVGVDQEHKRVFFTSTEDSPLERQLYVTGLDASGTHRLTKGEGTHSISLSPDGTHYMDDYSGLSVPPRQTLCNVDGSELRVYRQPDLSEANEYEILPTDIVKVTASDGTLLYARLIKPAGFEPGKKYPAVVIVYGGPDVQTVHNSWQGVSDDQVLAHKGFVVWQLDNRGSSGRGHNFESYIYHDLGSHELEDQKTGIQYLIGLGFVDAQRIGMFGWSYGGYMTLYTVTNAPGLIKAAIAGAPVTNYRNYDTIYTERYMGLPENNEHGYEMSSPISKAGNLQSKLLILHNIEDDNVHFQNSVQMAAALEKAGKQFFMVVYPQKSHGVSEPFRRQLLEQTSDFFEQNLK
;
A
#
# COMPACT_ATOMS: atom_id res chain seq x y z
N SER A 1 -21.13 17.84 5.75
CA SER A 1 -22.05 16.73 6.10
C SER A 1 -21.41 15.92 7.22
N PHE A 2 -22.17 15.07 7.90
CA PHE A 2 -21.65 14.17 8.92
C PHE A 2 -22.57 12.96 9.08
N ARG A 3 -22.07 11.89 9.72
CA ARG A 3 -22.86 10.71 10.07
C ARG A 3 -23.33 10.75 11.52
N ARG A 4 -24.49 10.17 11.79
CA ARG A 4 -24.95 9.82 13.14
C ARG A 4 -25.62 8.46 13.07
N GLY A 5 -24.96 7.44 13.64
CA GLY A 5 -25.29 6.04 13.35
C GLY A 5 -25.16 5.76 11.84
N PRO A 6 -25.99 4.87 11.27
CA PRO A 6 -25.90 4.45 9.87
C PRO A 6 -26.54 5.45 8.89
N ASN A 7 -26.73 6.72 9.29
CA ASN A 7 -27.43 7.73 8.51
C ASN A 7 -26.63 9.03 8.34
N LEU A 8 -26.86 9.70 7.21
CA LEU A 8 -26.18 10.90 6.78
C LEU A 8 -26.98 12.17 7.09
N TYR A 9 -26.28 13.23 7.47
CA TYR A 9 -26.84 14.52 7.89
C TYR A 9 -26.06 15.71 7.29
N THR A 10 -26.72 16.86 7.20
CA THR A 10 -26.07 18.16 6.99
C THR A 10 -26.30 19.09 8.18
N LEU A 11 -25.34 19.99 8.42
CA LEU A 11 -25.41 21.03 9.45
C LEU A 11 -25.20 22.38 8.78
N SER A 12 -26.15 23.29 8.94
CA SER A 12 -25.92 24.71 8.65
C SER A 12 -25.14 25.33 9.80
N ILE A 13 -23.90 25.80 9.55
CA ILE A 13 -23.05 26.38 10.60
C ILE A 13 -23.69 27.66 11.18
N ALA A 14 -24.27 28.51 10.33
CA ALA A 14 -24.85 29.78 10.74
C ALA A 14 -26.10 29.60 11.62
N SER A 15 -27.05 28.76 11.18
CA SER A 15 -28.32 28.56 11.91
C SER A 15 -28.28 27.44 12.94
N LYS A 16 -27.22 26.62 12.92
CA LYS A 16 -27.09 25.37 13.69
C LYS A 16 -28.21 24.34 13.41
N SER A 17 -28.94 24.51 12.32
CA SER A 17 -29.98 23.56 11.91
C SER A 17 -29.37 22.30 11.32
N VAL A 18 -29.95 21.15 11.68
CA VAL A 18 -29.52 19.82 11.22
C VAL A 18 -30.61 19.24 10.33
N ASN A 19 -30.24 18.83 9.11
CA ASN A 19 -31.13 18.08 8.22
C ASN A 19 -30.67 16.62 8.15
N GLN A 20 -31.60 15.70 8.35
CA GLN A 20 -31.35 14.27 8.12
C GLN A 20 -31.56 13.97 6.63
N LEU A 21 -30.53 13.45 5.97
CA LEU A 21 -30.55 13.12 4.55
C LEU A 21 -31.05 11.69 4.29
N THR A 22 -30.64 10.74 5.12
CA THR A 22 -31.04 9.32 5.01
C THR A 22 -31.72 8.84 6.29
N LYS A 23 -32.63 7.87 6.18
CA LYS A 23 -33.49 7.41 7.29
C LYS A 23 -33.58 5.90 7.43
N ASN A 24 -33.09 5.15 6.45
CA ASN A 24 -33.23 3.70 6.36
C ASN A 24 -31.99 2.93 6.84
N GLY A 25 -30.94 3.62 7.30
CA GLY A 25 -29.73 2.95 7.76
C GLY A 25 -30.00 1.99 8.93
N SER A 26 -29.26 0.89 8.95
CA SER A 26 -29.32 -0.17 9.98
C SER A 26 -27.92 -0.72 10.26
N ASP A 27 -27.80 -1.73 11.11
CA ASP A 27 -26.52 -2.38 11.41
C ASP A 27 -25.89 -3.07 10.18
N THR A 28 -26.66 -3.34 9.13
CA THR A 28 -26.16 -3.93 7.88
C THR A 28 -26.39 -3.08 6.64
N LEU A 29 -27.00 -1.91 6.78
CA LEU A 29 -27.23 -0.98 5.67
C LEU A 29 -26.65 0.39 6.03
N LEU A 30 -25.47 0.68 5.49
CA LEU A 30 -24.64 1.80 5.90
C LEU A 30 -24.76 2.94 4.87
N ASN A 31 -25.21 4.12 5.28
CA ASN A 31 -25.33 5.28 4.38
C ASN A 31 -24.18 6.28 4.58
N GLY A 32 -23.35 6.45 3.55
CA GLY A 32 -22.21 7.37 3.60
C GLY A 32 -21.09 6.88 4.52
N GLU A 33 -21.07 5.57 4.79
CA GLU A 33 -20.13 4.83 5.61
C GLU A 33 -19.56 3.69 4.77
N LEU A 34 -18.25 3.48 4.89
CA LEU A 34 -17.54 2.40 4.22
C LEU A 34 -17.64 1.13 5.06
N ASP A 35 -17.60 -0.04 4.40
CA ASP A 35 -17.29 -1.30 5.09
C ASP A 35 -15.82 -1.32 5.54
N TRP A 36 -15.37 -2.45 6.10
CA TRP A 36 -14.00 -2.58 6.58
C TRP A 36 -12.97 -2.72 5.44
N VAL A 37 -13.31 -3.41 4.34
CA VAL A 37 -12.35 -3.77 3.29
C VAL A 37 -12.02 -2.57 2.38
N TYR A 38 -12.98 -1.69 2.11
CA TYR A 38 -12.78 -0.56 1.19
C TYR A 38 -11.68 0.41 1.63
N PRO A 39 -11.64 0.91 2.88
CA PRO A 39 -10.54 1.76 3.34
C PRO A 39 -9.19 1.06 3.26
N GLU A 40 -9.15 -0.24 3.60
CA GLU A 40 -7.93 -1.03 3.66
C GLU A 40 -7.34 -1.25 2.25
N GLU A 41 -8.16 -1.67 1.29
CA GLU A 41 -7.66 -2.22 0.02
C GLU A 41 -7.91 -1.33 -1.20
N LEU A 42 -8.77 -0.31 -1.06
CA LEU A 42 -9.02 0.69 -2.09
C LEU A 42 -8.56 2.08 -1.65
N GLU A 43 -8.02 2.26 -0.45
CA GLU A 43 -7.50 3.55 0.05
C GLU A 43 -8.54 4.69 -0.01
N ILE A 44 -9.82 4.37 0.15
CA ILE A 44 -10.90 5.36 0.14
C ILE A 44 -11.23 5.79 1.57
N GLY A 45 -11.11 7.09 1.87
CA GLY A 45 -11.32 7.62 3.22
C GLY A 45 -12.74 8.15 3.51
N THR A 46 -13.62 8.19 2.51
CA THR A 46 -15.00 8.70 2.65
C THR A 46 -15.96 7.95 1.73
N ALA A 47 -17.22 7.89 2.13
CA ALA A 47 -18.34 7.38 1.34
C ALA A 47 -19.35 8.47 1.00
N HIS A 48 -18.99 9.76 1.10
CA HIS A 48 -19.86 10.87 0.70
C HIS A 48 -19.11 12.14 0.27
N TRP A 49 -19.66 12.85 -0.73
CA TRP A 49 -19.03 13.97 -1.42
C TRP A 49 -20.03 15.10 -1.70
N TRP A 50 -19.66 16.34 -1.39
CA TRP A 50 -20.47 17.52 -1.73
C TRP A 50 -20.34 17.87 -3.20
N SER A 51 -21.45 18.26 -3.82
CA SER A 51 -21.39 18.88 -5.15
C SER A 51 -20.66 20.23 -5.10
N PRO A 52 -19.93 20.63 -6.15
CA PRO A 52 -19.26 21.93 -6.22
C PRO A 52 -20.18 23.12 -5.93
N ASP A 53 -21.44 23.05 -6.38
CA ASP A 53 -22.45 24.09 -6.12
C ASP A 53 -23.12 24.01 -4.73
N SER A 54 -22.70 23.06 -3.89
CA SER A 54 -23.21 22.81 -2.53
C SER A 54 -24.71 22.46 -2.44
N ARG A 55 -25.37 22.11 -3.55
CA ARG A 55 -26.80 21.76 -3.55
C ARG A 55 -27.07 20.30 -3.21
N TYR A 56 -26.10 19.43 -3.44
CA TYR A 56 -26.28 17.98 -3.33
C TYR A 56 -25.14 17.32 -2.55
N VAL A 57 -25.43 16.13 -2.03
CA VAL A 57 -24.44 15.21 -1.46
C VAL A 57 -24.58 13.88 -2.20
N ALA A 58 -23.51 13.44 -2.86
CA ALA A 58 -23.36 12.08 -3.34
C ALA A 58 -22.92 11.20 -2.18
N TYR A 59 -23.39 9.96 -2.11
CA TYR A 59 -22.95 8.99 -1.10
C TYR A 59 -23.04 7.56 -1.62
N MET A 60 -22.19 6.70 -1.07
CA MET A 60 -22.31 5.25 -1.22
C MET A 60 -23.21 4.68 -0.11
N GLN A 61 -24.08 3.76 -0.48
CA GLN A 61 -24.80 2.90 0.44
C GLN A 61 -24.24 1.49 0.32
N PHE A 62 -23.78 0.94 1.44
CA PHE A 62 -23.26 -0.42 1.55
C PHE A 62 -24.33 -1.31 2.18
N ASP A 63 -24.72 -2.38 1.50
CA ASP A 63 -25.45 -3.51 2.10
C ASP A 63 -24.45 -4.63 2.42
N ILE A 64 -24.12 -4.75 3.71
CA ILE A 64 -23.16 -5.72 4.25
C ILE A 64 -23.87 -6.96 4.84
N THR A 65 -25.17 -7.15 4.55
CA THR A 65 -25.97 -8.22 5.14
C THR A 65 -25.38 -9.61 4.86
N HIS A 66 -24.76 -9.76 3.69
CA HIS A 66 -24.23 -11.03 3.20
C HIS A 66 -22.77 -11.28 3.60
N GLU A 67 -22.05 -10.26 4.07
CA GLU A 67 -20.65 -10.41 4.46
C GLU A 67 -20.50 -11.36 5.65
N PRO A 68 -19.57 -12.31 5.63
CA PRO A 68 -19.27 -13.16 6.78
C PRO A 68 -18.86 -12.35 8.03
N VAL A 69 -19.11 -12.92 9.20
CA VAL A 69 -18.69 -12.34 10.48
C VAL A 69 -17.53 -13.16 11.03
N PHE A 70 -16.39 -12.52 11.24
CA PHE A 70 -15.28 -13.07 12.00
C PHE A 70 -15.49 -12.83 13.51
N PRO A 71 -15.45 -13.88 14.35
CA PRO A 71 -15.79 -13.79 15.77
C PRO A 71 -14.58 -13.36 16.62
N GLN A 72 -14.15 -12.11 16.47
CA GLN A 72 -13.08 -11.55 17.30
C GLN A 72 -13.46 -11.49 18.79
N VAL A 73 -12.47 -11.68 19.67
CA VAL A 73 -12.68 -11.75 21.12
C VAL A 73 -11.59 -10.98 21.85
N SER A 74 -11.98 -9.93 22.57
CA SER A 74 -11.09 -9.29 23.53
C SER A 74 -11.05 -10.06 24.84
N SER A 75 -9.84 -10.45 25.25
CA SER A 75 -9.61 -11.36 26.39
C SER A 75 -8.90 -10.68 27.57
N LEU A 76 -8.66 -9.37 27.52
CA LEU A 76 -7.98 -8.63 28.59
C LEU A 76 -8.86 -8.37 29.83
N ASN A 77 -10.18 -8.35 29.66
CA ASN A 77 -11.12 -8.15 30.76
C ASN A 77 -11.33 -9.45 31.55
N HIS A 78 -11.81 -9.35 32.81
CA HIS A 78 -12.13 -10.53 33.64
C HIS A 78 -13.07 -11.53 32.93
N ARG A 79 -13.97 -11.03 32.07
CA ARG A 79 -14.76 -11.81 31.14
C ARG A 79 -14.39 -11.41 29.73
N ALA A 80 -14.18 -12.40 28.87
CA ALA A 80 -13.99 -12.19 27.46
C ALA A 80 -15.21 -11.47 26.85
N VAL A 81 -14.94 -10.54 25.94
CA VAL A 81 -15.96 -9.74 25.23
C VAL A 81 -15.89 -10.12 23.75
N LEU A 82 -17.03 -10.51 23.19
CA LEU A 82 -17.18 -10.76 21.76
C LEU A 82 -17.27 -9.41 21.03
N GLU A 83 -16.42 -9.20 20.03
CA GLU A 83 -16.33 -7.99 19.23
C GLU A 83 -16.33 -8.35 17.74
N PRO A 84 -17.46 -8.84 17.21
CA PRO A 84 -17.50 -9.40 15.87
C PRO A 84 -17.19 -8.33 14.80
N GLN A 85 -16.52 -8.76 13.73
CA GLN A 85 -16.15 -7.92 12.59
C GLN A 85 -16.70 -8.55 11.31
N ARG A 86 -17.20 -7.74 10.38
CA ARG A 86 -17.52 -8.22 9.02
C ARG A 86 -16.22 -8.29 8.23
N PHE A 87 -15.91 -9.47 7.69
CA PHE A 87 -14.65 -9.72 7.01
C PHE A 87 -14.88 -10.79 5.93
N PRO A 88 -15.12 -10.39 4.68
CA PRO A 88 -15.27 -11.33 3.58
C PRO A 88 -13.90 -11.88 3.19
N GLN A 89 -13.77 -13.21 3.15
CA GLN A 89 -12.57 -13.90 2.67
C GLN A 89 -12.72 -14.25 1.18
N PRO A 90 -11.64 -14.59 0.46
CA PRO A 90 -11.72 -14.93 -0.96
C PRO A 90 -12.79 -15.97 -1.27
N GLY A 91 -13.64 -15.66 -2.25
CA GLY A 91 -14.85 -16.43 -2.57
C GLY A 91 -16.14 -15.96 -1.87
N ASP A 92 -16.06 -15.34 -0.69
CA ASP A 92 -17.24 -14.84 0.06
C ASP A 92 -17.88 -13.60 -0.57
N PRO A 93 -19.17 -13.32 -0.34
CA PRO A 93 -19.79 -12.10 -0.85
C PRO A 93 -19.21 -10.83 -0.18
N ASN A 94 -18.87 -9.83 -1.00
CA ASN A 94 -18.62 -8.46 -0.57
C ASN A 94 -19.94 -7.69 -0.38
N ALA A 95 -19.85 -6.51 0.24
CA ALA A 95 -20.94 -5.54 0.27
C ALA A 95 -21.54 -5.26 -1.12
N GLU A 96 -22.87 -5.18 -1.20
CA GLU A 96 -23.53 -4.64 -2.39
C GLU A 96 -23.55 -3.10 -2.30
N VAL A 97 -22.80 -2.44 -3.17
CA VAL A 97 -22.61 -0.98 -3.12
C VAL A 97 -23.41 -0.26 -4.19
N ARG A 98 -24.15 0.77 -3.78
CA ARG A 98 -24.89 1.67 -4.69
C ARG A 98 -24.52 3.12 -4.43
N VAL A 99 -24.44 3.92 -5.50
CA VAL A 99 -24.18 5.36 -5.39
C VAL A 99 -25.48 6.14 -5.57
N GLY A 100 -25.77 7.03 -4.62
CA GLY A 100 -26.95 7.89 -4.62
C GLY A 100 -26.60 9.35 -4.45
N VAL A 101 -27.46 10.23 -4.94
CA VAL A 101 -27.38 11.69 -4.75
C VAL A 101 -28.62 12.18 -4.03
N VAL A 102 -28.44 12.98 -2.98
CA VAL A 102 -29.53 13.55 -2.18
C VAL A 102 -29.38 15.06 -2.08
N PRO A 103 -30.47 15.85 -2.13
CA PRO A 103 -30.41 17.29 -1.86
C PRO A 103 -29.84 17.56 -0.47
N ALA A 104 -28.95 18.56 -0.36
CA ALA A 104 -28.32 18.94 0.92
C ALA A 104 -29.32 19.44 1.97
N THR A 105 -30.51 19.87 1.53
CA THR A 105 -31.63 20.30 2.38
C THR A 105 -32.55 19.15 2.82
N GLY A 106 -32.25 17.91 2.43
CA GLY A 106 -33.11 16.74 2.63
C GLY A 106 -34.09 16.54 1.47
N GLY A 107 -34.55 15.30 1.30
CA GLY A 107 -35.42 14.89 0.20
C GLY A 107 -35.21 13.42 -0.15
N ASN A 108 -35.68 13.01 -1.33
CA ASN A 108 -35.47 11.65 -1.83
C ASN A 108 -34.08 11.51 -2.46
N THR A 109 -33.43 10.37 -2.24
CA THR A 109 -32.21 10.00 -2.96
C THR A 109 -32.54 9.63 -4.41
N ARG A 110 -31.80 10.20 -5.36
CA ARG A 110 -31.69 9.70 -6.73
C ARG A 110 -30.56 8.68 -6.81
N TRP A 111 -30.89 7.43 -7.10
CA TRP A 111 -29.90 6.38 -7.31
C TRP A 111 -29.34 6.43 -8.72
N MET A 112 -28.01 6.32 -8.83
CA MET A 112 -27.35 6.20 -10.13
C MET A 112 -27.50 4.76 -10.64
N ASN A 113 -27.82 4.61 -11.91
CA ASN A 113 -27.88 3.33 -12.59
C ASN A 113 -26.46 2.91 -13.00
N LEU A 114 -25.75 2.20 -12.13
CA LEU A 114 -24.38 1.71 -12.37
C LEU A 114 -24.36 0.22 -12.75
N GLY A 115 -25.53 -0.35 -13.09
CA GLY A 115 -25.72 -1.78 -13.33
C GLY A 115 -25.90 -2.59 -12.05
N ASP A 116 -25.70 -3.91 -12.15
CA ASP A 116 -25.78 -4.84 -11.01
C ASP A 116 -24.64 -4.56 -10.02
N PRO A 117 -24.94 -4.33 -8.72
CA PRO A 117 -23.91 -4.11 -7.71
C PRO A 117 -23.18 -5.39 -7.31
N ARG A 118 -23.76 -6.57 -7.54
CA ARG A 118 -23.19 -7.85 -7.07
C ARG A 118 -21.88 -8.16 -7.78
N GLY A 119 -20.85 -8.45 -6.99
CA GLY A 119 -19.51 -8.79 -7.49
C GLY A 119 -18.79 -7.62 -8.17
N THR A 120 -19.17 -6.38 -7.84
CA THR A 120 -18.55 -5.16 -8.37
C THR A 120 -18.09 -4.27 -7.24
N LEU A 121 -16.97 -3.59 -7.45
CA LEU A 121 -16.40 -2.63 -6.51
C LEU A 121 -16.58 -1.22 -7.06
N MET A 122 -16.82 -0.25 -6.18
CA MET A 122 -16.93 1.17 -6.52
C MET A 122 -15.74 1.89 -5.91
N ALA A 123 -14.68 2.09 -6.68
CA ALA A 123 -13.38 2.47 -6.12
C ALA A 123 -13.26 3.97 -5.87
N ARG A 124 -13.80 4.82 -6.76
CA ARG A 124 -13.73 6.28 -6.65
C ARG A 124 -15.04 6.92 -7.06
N VAL A 125 -15.35 8.07 -6.46
CA VAL A 125 -16.48 8.93 -6.84
C VAL A 125 -16.01 10.38 -6.89
N ALA A 126 -16.25 11.06 -7.99
CA ALA A 126 -15.92 12.47 -8.16
C ALA A 126 -17.08 13.25 -8.80
N TRP A 127 -17.27 14.50 -8.38
CA TRP A 127 -18.26 15.37 -9.00
C TRP A 127 -17.69 16.04 -10.25
N SER A 128 -18.48 16.15 -11.31
CA SER A 128 -18.12 17.06 -12.40
C SER A 128 -18.23 18.52 -11.94
N PRO A 129 -17.43 19.45 -12.48
CA PRO A 129 -17.45 20.86 -12.09
C PRO A 129 -18.85 21.50 -12.20
N SER A 130 -19.65 21.04 -13.15
CA SER A 130 -21.02 21.52 -13.38
C SER A 130 -22.04 21.07 -12.33
N SER A 131 -21.68 20.14 -11.44
CA SER A 131 -22.58 19.49 -10.49
C SER A 131 -23.76 18.72 -11.13
N ARG A 132 -23.69 18.43 -12.44
CA ARG A 132 -24.76 17.71 -13.18
C ARG A 132 -24.49 16.22 -13.35
N GLU A 133 -23.23 15.82 -13.20
CA GLU A 133 -22.79 14.44 -13.35
C GLU A 133 -21.84 14.06 -12.22
N ILE A 134 -21.79 12.77 -11.91
CA ILE A 134 -20.77 12.17 -11.05
C ILE A 134 -20.01 11.11 -11.85
N ALA A 135 -18.69 11.10 -11.70
CA ALA A 135 -17.81 10.03 -12.15
C ALA A 135 -17.76 8.94 -11.08
N VAL A 136 -17.84 7.68 -11.49
CA VAL A 136 -17.70 6.52 -10.61
C VAL A 136 -16.80 5.50 -11.27
N GLU A 137 -15.72 5.11 -10.59
CA GLU A 137 -14.87 4.00 -11.02
C GLU A 137 -15.47 2.69 -10.56
N LYS A 138 -15.77 1.81 -11.53
CA LYS A 138 -16.35 0.50 -11.30
C LYS A 138 -15.37 -0.59 -11.73
N LEU A 139 -15.12 -1.53 -10.83
CA LEU A 139 -14.26 -2.70 -11.06
C LEU A 139 -15.07 -3.99 -10.90
N PRO A 140 -14.74 -5.07 -11.61
CA PRO A 140 -15.13 -6.41 -11.18
C PRO A 140 -14.34 -6.81 -9.93
N ARG A 141 -14.80 -7.87 -9.27
CA ARG A 141 -14.18 -8.44 -8.07
C ARG A 141 -12.65 -8.68 -8.19
N ILE A 142 -12.20 -9.25 -9.32
CA ILE A 142 -10.78 -9.52 -9.60
C ILE A 142 -10.00 -8.31 -10.14
N GLN A 143 -10.65 -7.15 -10.28
CA GLN A 143 -9.99 -5.85 -10.53
C GLN A 143 -9.14 -5.75 -11.80
N ASN A 144 -9.41 -6.58 -12.81
CA ASN A 144 -8.68 -6.58 -14.08
C ASN A 144 -9.35 -5.72 -15.18
N LYS A 145 -10.44 -5.04 -14.85
CA LYS A 145 -11.16 -4.11 -15.72
C LYS A 145 -11.61 -2.91 -14.92
N LEU A 146 -11.58 -1.73 -15.53
CA LEU A 146 -12.06 -0.49 -14.93
C LEU A 146 -12.98 0.21 -15.92
N ASP A 147 -14.22 0.42 -15.51
CA ASP A 147 -15.14 1.32 -16.19
C ASP A 147 -15.25 2.63 -15.39
N LEU A 148 -14.84 3.74 -15.99
CA LEU A 148 -15.14 5.07 -15.46
C LEU A 148 -16.51 5.48 -15.99
N LEU A 149 -17.53 5.44 -15.15
CA LEU A 149 -18.91 5.78 -15.50
C LEU A 149 -19.19 7.24 -15.22
N LEU A 150 -19.82 7.96 -16.16
CA LEU A 150 -20.44 9.27 -15.90
C LEU A 150 -21.95 9.09 -15.73
N ALA A 151 -22.46 9.45 -14.55
CA ALA A 151 -23.86 9.32 -14.20
C ALA A 151 -24.53 10.70 -14.01
N ASN A 152 -25.65 10.91 -14.70
CA ASN A 152 -26.42 12.14 -14.64
C ASN A 152 -27.25 12.23 -13.35
N VAL A 153 -27.08 13.33 -12.61
CA VAL A 153 -27.64 13.52 -11.27
C VAL A 153 -29.17 13.63 -11.27
N GLU A 154 -29.78 14.12 -12.34
CA GLU A 154 -31.23 14.31 -12.41
C GLU A 154 -31.96 13.01 -12.78
N SER A 155 -31.49 12.35 -13.85
CA SER A 155 -32.11 11.14 -14.41
C SER A 155 -31.64 9.84 -13.75
N GLY A 156 -30.43 9.82 -13.19
CA GLY A 156 -29.74 8.62 -12.73
C GLY A 156 -29.16 7.75 -13.84
N ALA A 157 -29.32 8.11 -15.13
CA ALA A 157 -28.72 7.35 -16.23
C ALA A 157 -27.20 7.52 -16.24
N SER A 158 -26.46 6.46 -16.61
CA SER A 158 -25.01 6.50 -16.74
C SER A 158 -24.53 6.03 -18.11
N ARG A 159 -23.29 6.38 -18.45
CA ARG A 159 -22.56 5.89 -19.62
C ARG A 159 -21.10 5.64 -19.25
N VAL A 160 -20.46 4.71 -19.93
CA VAL A 160 -19.01 4.52 -19.84
C VAL A 160 -18.32 5.70 -20.51
N LEU A 161 -17.44 6.37 -19.78
CA LEU A 161 -16.55 7.41 -20.29
C LEU A 161 -15.22 6.81 -20.73
N LEU A 162 -14.59 6.01 -19.86
CA LEU A 162 -13.34 5.30 -20.13
C LEU A 162 -13.47 3.84 -19.74
N HIS A 163 -12.75 3.00 -20.48
CA HIS A 163 -12.59 1.58 -20.19
C HIS A 163 -11.10 1.25 -20.17
N GLU A 164 -10.66 0.55 -19.13
CA GLU A 164 -9.34 -0.08 -19.05
C GLU A 164 -9.48 -1.58 -18.80
N GLU A 165 -8.52 -2.34 -19.32
CA GLU A 165 -8.41 -3.78 -19.14
C GLU A 165 -6.93 -4.13 -19.02
N ASP A 166 -6.61 -5.00 -18.07
CA ASP A 166 -5.28 -5.55 -17.85
C ASP A 166 -5.40 -7.08 -17.71
N PRO A 167 -4.45 -7.89 -18.21
CA PRO A 167 -4.52 -9.33 -18.05
C PRO A 167 -4.36 -9.79 -16.59
N GLN A 168 -3.73 -8.97 -15.74
CA GLN A 168 -3.45 -9.28 -14.35
C GLN A 168 -4.38 -8.49 -13.42
N TRP A 169 -4.15 -7.18 -13.27
CA TRP A 169 -4.97 -6.29 -12.43
C TRP A 169 -4.75 -4.81 -12.79
N ILE A 170 -5.63 -3.95 -12.27
CA ILE A 170 -5.53 -2.49 -12.40
C ILE A 170 -5.29 -1.87 -11.03
N ASN A 171 -4.19 -1.14 -10.89
CA ASN A 171 -3.91 -0.34 -9.71
C ASN A 171 -4.73 0.96 -9.74
N VAL A 172 -5.69 1.10 -8.82
CA VAL A 172 -6.49 2.32 -8.68
C VAL A 172 -5.70 3.36 -7.88
N LYS A 173 -5.49 4.56 -8.44
CA LYS A 173 -4.74 5.63 -7.76
C LYS A 173 -5.38 7.00 -8.01
N GLY A 174 -5.54 7.77 -6.94
CA GLY A 174 -6.17 9.10 -6.96
C GLY A 174 -7.66 9.08 -7.29
N GLU A 175 -8.28 10.25 -7.34
CA GLU A 175 -9.67 10.44 -7.80
C GLU A 175 -9.71 10.92 -9.26
N PRO A 176 -10.80 10.68 -10.02
CA PRO A 176 -10.98 11.25 -11.36
C PRO A 176 -10.86 12.79 -11.35
N GLN A 177 -9.88 13.34 -12.07
CA GLN A 177 -9.57 14.76 -12.05
C GLN A 177 -10.15 15.50 -13.26
N PHE A 178 -11.32 16.11 -13.09
CA PHE A 178 -11.88 17.00 -14.12
C PHE A 178 -11.05 18.28 -14.27
N LEU A 179 -10.84 18.71 -15.50
CA LEU A 179 -10.19 19.99 -15.79
C LEU A 179 -11.20 21.15 -15.68
N GLY A 180 -10.70 22.37 -15.46
CA GLY A 180 -11.50 23.54 -15.12
C GLY A 180 -12.43 24.02 -16.22
N ASP A 181 -12.25 23.55 -17.46
CA ASP A 181 -13.20 23.77 -18.55
C ASP A 181 -14.46 22.89 -18.45
N GLY A 182 -14.42 21.82 -17.65
CA GLY A 182 -15.51 20.87 -17.48
C GLY A 182 -15.71 19.88 -18.63
N ASP A 183 -14.92 20.00 -19.71
CA ASP A 183 -15.05 19.18 -20.93
C ASP A 183 -13.92 18.15 -21.06
N ARG A 184 -12.95 18.17 -20.14
CA ARG A 184 -11.79 17.28 -20.15
C ARG A 184 -11.52 16.64 -18.79
N LEU A 185 -10.85 15.50 -18.83
CA LEU A 185 -10.43 14.69 -17.68
C LEU A 185 -8.93 14.42 -17.77
N LEU A 186 -8.19 14.69 -16.69
CA LEU A 186 -6.85 14.15 -16.48
C LEU A 186 -6.98 12.75 -15.86
N TRP A 187 -6.28 11.79 -16.46
CA TRP A 187 -6.36 10.38 -16.13
C TRP A 187 -4.96 9.77 -16.01
N THR A 188 -4.80 8.78 -15.14
CA THR A 188 -3.55 8.01 -15.02
C THR A 188 -3.78 6.57 -15.41
N SER A 189 -2.85 5.96 -16.15
CA SER A 189 -2.99 4.58 -16.61
C SER A 189 -1.64 3.92 -16.76
N GLU A 190 -1.57 2.63 -16.45
CA GLU A 190 -0.40 1.76 -16.61
C GLU A 190 -0.38 0.99 -17.93
N ARG A 191 -1.28 1.33 -18.87
CA ARG A 191 -1.45 0.64 -20.16
C ARG A 191 -0.20 0.48 -21.03
N SER A 192 0.84 1.28 -20.78
CA SER A 192 2.13 1.15 -21.48
C SER A 192 3.16 0.29 -20.73
N GLY A 193 2.77 -0.33 -19.61
CA GLY A 193 3.64 -1.01 -18.66
C GLY A 193 4.14 -0.10 -17.53
N PHE A 194 3.89 1.21 -17.60
CA PHE A 194 4.24 2.21 -16.59
C PHE A 194 3.13 3.24 -16.47
N ARG A 195 2.92 3.78 -15.26
CA ARG A 195 1.88 4.78 -15.02
C ARG A 195 2.23 6.11 -15.70
N HIS A 196 1.36 6.58 -16.58
CA HIS A 196 1.49 7.86 -17.26
C HIS A 196 0.21 8.68 -17.26
N LEU A 197 0.34 9.95 -17.62
CA LEU A 197 -0.73 10.94 -17.65
C LEU A 197 -1.37 11.04 -19.03
N TYR A 198 -2.69 11.06 -19.05
CA TYR A 198 -3.51 11.16 -20.25
C TYR A 198 -4.61 12.20 -20.05
N VAL A 199 -4.93 12.94 -21.11
CA VAL A 199 -6.06 13.87 -21.17
C VAL A 199 -7.11 13.30 -22.12
N TYR A 200 -8.31 13.13 -21.60
CA TYR A 200 -9.49 12.69 -22.34
C TYR A 200 -10.53 13.81 -22.42
N GLY A 201 -11.31 13.82 -23.49
CA GLY A 201 -12.56 14.56 -23.53
C GLY A 201 -13.64 13.83 -22.71
N ILE A 202 -14.64 14.56 -22.24
CA ILE A 202 -15.83 13.95 -21.59
C ILE A 202 -16.69 13.14 -22.56
N ASP A 203 -16.36 13.15 -23.85
CA ASP A 203 -16.89 12.24 -24.88
C ASP A 203 -16.16 10.88 -24.91
N GLY A 204 -15.09 10.71 -24.12
CA GLY A 204 -14.26 9.49 -24.07
C GLY A 204 -13.12 9.49 -25.09
N ALA A 205 -12.96 10.52 -25.91
CA ALA A 205 -11.88 10.58 -26.89
C ALA A 205 -10.55 10.91 -26.19
N LEU A 206 -9.51 10.09 -26.43
CA LEU A 206 -8.15 10.43 -26.03
C LEU A 206 -7.69 11.67 -26.80
N GLN A 207 -7.41 12.74 -26.08
CA GLN A 207 -6.93 13.98 -26.68
C GLN A 207 -5.41 14.04 -26.69
N LYS A 208 -4.77 13.64 -25.58
CA LYS A 208 -3.32 13.73 -25.44
C LYS A 208 -2.77 12.75 -24.41
N GLN A 209 -1.63 12.12 -24.70
CA GLN A 209 -0.76 11.53 -23.69
C GLN A 209 0.29 12.56 -23.29
N LEU A 210 0.38 12.91 -22.01
CA LEU A 210 1.26 13.98 -21.51
C LEU A 210 2.66 13.45 -21.16
N THR A 211 2.75 12.20 -20.72
CA THR A 211 4.01 11.57 -20.31
C THR A 211 4.16 10.18 -20.92
N SER A 212 5.41 9.74 -21.10
CA SER A 212 5.78 8.45 -21.68
C SER A 212 7.23 8.10 -21.39
N GLY A 213 7.55 6.84 -21.13
CA GLY A 213 8.91 6.36 -20.95
C GLY A 213 8.96 5.01 -20.23
N GLU A 214 10.17 4.54 -19.92
CA GLU A 214 10.39 3.35 -19.06
C GLU A 214 10.56 3.78 -17.58
N TRP A 215 9.58 4.54 -17.11
CA TRP A 215 9.49 5.11 -15.77
C TRP A 215 8.03 5.43 -15.47
N GLU A 216 7.66 5.60 -14.20
CA GLU A 216 6.28 5.84 -13.80
C GLU A 216 6.08 7.20 -13.14
N VAL A 217 4.93 7.79 -13.42
CA VAL A 217 4.36 8.84 -12.60
C VAL A 217 3.90 8.21 -11.31
N ASP A 218 4.49 8.66 -10.20
CA ASP A 218 4.13 8.18 -8.88
C ASP A 218 2.85 8.90 -8.42
N GLU A 219 2.85 10.22 -8.28
CA GLU A 219 1.70 10.98 -7.81
C GLU A 219 1.41 12.21 -8.68
N VAL A 220 0.14 12.52 -8.91
CA VAL A 220 -0.28 13.84 -9.41
C VAL A 220 -0.40 14.80 -8.22
N VAL A 221 0.61 15.65 -8.04
CA VAL A 221 0.67 16.62 -6.95
C VAL A 221 -0.36 17.73 -7.12
N GLY A 222 -0.64 18.14 -8.36
CA GLY A 222 -1.68 19.13 -8.61
C GLY A 222 -1.78 19.60 -10.05
N VAL A 223 -2.89 20.25 -10.37
CA VAL A 223 -3.17 20.81 -11.70
C VAL A 223 -3.39 22.31 -11.59
N ASP A 224 -2.52 23.07 -12.25
CA ASP A 224 -2.65 24.52 -12.42
C ASP A 224 -3.51 24.79 -13.65
N GLN A 225 -4.79 25.07 -13.40
CA GLN A 225 -5.80 25.31 -14.44
C GLN A 225 -5.56 26.63 -15.18
N GLU A 226 -5.02 27.64 -14.51
CA GLU A 226 -4.79 28.99 -15.09
C GLU A 226 -3.69 28.94 -16.14
N HIS A 227 -2.56 28.32 -15.80
CA HIS A 227 -1.42 28.19 -16.71
C HIS A 227 -1.42 26.87 -17.50
N LYS A 228 -2.43 26.01 -17.30
CA LYS A 228 -2.65 24.74 -18.00
C LYS A 228 -1.48 23.76 -17.85
N ARG A 229 -1.05 23.51 -16.61
CA ARG A 229 0.08 22.63 -16.28
C ARG A 229 -0.31 21.58 -15.24
N VAL A 230 0.38 20.45 -15.27
CA VAL A 230 0.27 19.37 -14.28
C VAL A 230 1.61 19.20 -13.60
N PHE A 231 1.59 19.14 -12.27
CA PHE A 231 2.74 18.85 -11.43
C PHE A 231 2.61 17.42 -10.91
N PHE A 232 3.69 16.64 -11.00
CA PHE A 232 3.67 15.23 -10.65
C PHE A 232 5.04 14.76 -10.14
N THR A 233 5.05 13.78 -9.24
CA THR A 233 6.27 13.07 -8.86
C THR A 233 6.52 11.90 -9.81
N SER A 234 7.78 11.58 -10.07
CA SER A 234 8.15 10.53 -11.04
C SER A 234 9.44 9.82 -10.67
N THR A 235 9.58 8.59 -11.17
CA THR A 235 10.79 7.76 -11.13
C THR A 235 11.70 7.92 -12.35
N GLU A 236 11.42 8.90 -13.22
CA GLU A 236 12.13 9.11 -14.49
C GLU A 236 13.66 9.21 -14.36
N ASP A 237 14.18 9.90 -13.35
CA ASP A 237 15.62 9.96 -13.10
C ASP A 237 16.18 8.64 -12.53
N SER A 238 15.43 7.98 -11.64
CA SER A 238 15.83 6.75 -10.97
C SER A 238 14.65 6.08 -10.28
N PRO A 239 14.53 4.74 -10.30
CA PRO A 239 13.51 4.02 -9.53
C PRO A 239 13.67 4.16 -8.02
N LEU A 240 14.86 4.58 -7.56
CA LEU A 240 15.16 4.79 -6.14
C LEU A 240 14.76 6.19 -5.64
N GLU A 241 14.28 7.05 -6.53
CA GLU A 241 14.03 8.46 -6.25
C GLU A 241 12.60 8.83 -6.59
N ARG A 242 12.14 9.94 -6.00
CA ARG A 242 10.91 10.63 -6.39
C ARG A 242 11.26 12.09 -6.61
N GLN A 243 11.11 12.54 -7.85
CA GLN A 243 11.48 13.88 -8.27
C GLN A 243 10.23 14.61 -8.77
N LEU A 244 10.14 15.92 -8.54
CA LEU A 244 9.02 16.74 -9.00
C LEU A 244 9.23 17.15 -10.45
N TYR A 245 8.23 16.92 -11.30
CA TYR A 245 8.17 17.36 -12.68
C TYR A 245 6.94 18.23 -12.91
N VAL A 246 7.00 19.00 -13.99
CA VAL A 246 5.87 19.73 -14.55
C VAL A 246 5.76 19.45 -16.03
N THR A 247 4.54 19.35 -16.55
CA THR A 247 4.24 19.30 -17.99
C THR A 247 3.00 20.12 -18.31
N GLY A 248 2.95 20.70 -19.51
CA GLY A 248 1.73 21.34 -20.03
C GLY A 248 0.64 20.31 -20.33
N LEU A 249 -0.63 20.72 -20.25
CA LEU A 249 -1.78 19.88 -20.65
C LEU A 249 -1.82 19.56 -22.16
N ASP A 250 -0.90 20.12 -22.94
CA ASP A 250 -0.63 19.82 -24.35
C ASP A 250 0.65 18.98 -24.56
N ALA A 251 1.25 18.50 -23.46
CA ALA A 251 2.55 17.84 -23.35
C ALA A 251 3.77 18.73 -23.68
N SER A 252 3.62 20.05 -23.61
CA SER A 252 4.76 20.98 -23.80
C SER A 252 5.54 21.21 -22.51
N GLY A 253 6.82 21.55 -22.66
CA GLY A 253 7.63 22.06 -21.54
C GLY A 253 7.84 21.07 -20.39
N THR A 254 7.83 19.76 -20.65
CA THR A 254 8.12 18.75 -19.61
C THR A 254 9.55 18.91 -19.10
N HIS A 255 9.71 19.15 -17.80
CA HIS A 255 11.02 19.18 -17.15
C HIS A 255 10.89 18.97 -15.64
N ARG A 256 12.01 18.60 -15.03
CA ARG A 256 12.18 18.45 -13.58
C ARG A 256 12.33 19.81 -12.90
N LEU A 257 11.72 19.95 -11.71
CA LEU A 257 11.78 21.15 -10.86
C LEU A 257 12.70 20.98 -9.65
N THR A 258 12.71 19.81 -9.02
CA THR A 258 13.57 19.50 -7.88
C THR A 258 15.04 19.40 -8.29
N LYS A 259 15.94 19.57 -7.32
CA LYS A 259 17.40 19.54 -7.54
C LYS A 259 18.04 18.53 -6.60
N GLY A 260 19.11 17.88 -7.06
CA GLY A 260 19.87 16.92 -6.26
C GLY A 260 19.33 15.49 -6.32
N GLU A 261 20.16 14.52 -5.98
CA GLU A 261 19.74 13.11 -5.94
C GLU A 261 19.04 12.82 -4.61
N GLY A 262 17.91 12.12 -4.65
CA GLY A 262 17.20 11.69 -3.45
C GLY A 262 15.69 11.62 -3.63
N THR A 263 14.99 11.55 -2.51
CA THR A 263 13.54 11.42 -2.48
C THR A 263 12.91 12.71 -2.02
N HIS A 264 11.98 13.23 -2.83
CA HIS A 264 11.23 14.46 -2.57
C HIS A 264 9.75 14.14 -2.38
N SER A 265 9.18 14.61 -1.27
CA SER A 265 7.74 14.62 -1.03
C SER A 265 7.21 16.05 -1.14
N ILE A 266 6.22 16.26 -2.01
CA ILE A 266 5.84 17.60 -2.48
C ILE A 266 4.42 17.95 -2.05
N SER A 267 4.24 19.18 -1.55
CA SER A 267 2.91 19.80 -1.42
C SER A 267 2.86 21.08 -2.25
N LEU A 268 2.03 21.08 -3.30
CA LEU A 268 1.82 22.25 -4.16
C LEU A 268 0.86 23.26 -3.52
N SER A 269 1.08 24.55 -3.72
CA SER A 269 0.13 25.59 -3.33
C SER A 269 -1.14 25.53 -4.19
N PRO A 270 -2.33 25.89 -3.67
CA PRO A 270 -3.59 25.81 -4.43
C PRO A 270 -3.62 26.61 -5.73
N ASP A 271 -2.82 27.68 -5.82
CA ASP A 271 -2.68 28.54 -7.00
C ASP A 271 -1.57 28.07 -7.96
N GLY A 272 -0.85 26.99 -7.64
CA GLY A 272 0.19 26.42 -8.51
C GLY A 272 1.42 27.31 -8.69
N THR A 273 1.70 28.21 -7.75
CA THR A 273 2.83 29.17 -7.84
C THR A 273 4.02 28.78 -6.97
N HIS A 274 3.81 27.98 -5.93
CA HIS A 274 4.84 27.53 -4.98
C HIS A 274 4.65 26.06 -4.62
N TYR A 275 5.70 25.44 -4.08
CA TYR A 275 5.59 24.12 -3.46
C TYR A 275 6.48 24.01 -2.22
N MET A 276 6.02 23.22 -1.26
CA MET A 276 6.84 22.71 -0.17
C MET A 276 7.53 21.43 -0.62
N ASP A 277 8.84 21.37 -0.46
CA ASP A 277 9.69 20.22 -0.74
C ASP A 277 10.20 19.64 0.59
N ASP A 278 9.76 18.43 0.94
CA ASP A 278 10.38 17.62 2.00
C ASP A 278 11.35 16.62 1.35
N TYR A 279 12.62 16.96 1.42
CA TYR A 279 13.70 16.26 0.73
C TYR A 279 14.60 15.53 1.72
N SER A 280 14.97 14.29 1.37
CA SER A 280 16.08 13.60 2.00
C SER A 280 16.84 12.72 1.02
N GLY A 281 18.05 12.32 1.40
CA GLY A 281 18.85 11.31 0.71
C GLY A 281 19.54 10.40 1.71
N LEU A 282 20.20 9.34 1.24
CA LEU A 282 20.81 8.32 2.12
C LEU A 282 21.75 8.90 3.20
N SER A 283 22.44 9.99 2.88
CA SER A 283 23.38 10.66 3.79
C SER A 283 22.93 12.08 4.19
N VAL A 284 21.69 12.47 3.86
CA VAL A 284 21.18 13.83 4.09
C VAL A 284 19.86 13.75 4.84
N PRO A 285 19.83 14.12 6.15
CA PRO A 285 18.61 14.16 6.93
C PRO A 285 17.56 15.10 6.34
N PRO A 286 16.25 14.86 6.62
CA PRO A 286 15.16 15.59 5.99
C PRO A 286 15.27 17.11 6.13
N ARG A 287 15.06 17.82 5.02
CA ARG A 287 15.03 19.28 4.93
C ARG A 287 13.74 19.72 4.27
N GLN A 288 13.03 20.66 4.89
CA GLN A 288 11.81 21.23 4.32
C GLN A 288 12.05 22.63 3.77
N THR A 289 11.80 22.82 2.48
CA THR A 289 12.08 24.06 1.75
C THR A 289 10.85 24.52 0.98
N LEU A 290 10.56 25.82 1.04
CA LEU A 290 9.62 26.48 0.14
C LEU A 290 10.33 26.84 -1.15
N CYS A 291 9.75 26.45 -2.26
CA CYS A 291 10.27 26.70 -3.60
C CYS A 291 9.22 27.41 -4.46
N ASN A 292 9.70 28.22 -5.41
CA ASN A 292 8.90 28.64 -6.55
C ASN A 292 8.75 27.48 -7.54
N VAL A 293 7.72 27.51 -8.37
CA VAL A 293 7.53 26.52 -9.47
C VAL A 293 8.53 26.65 -10.64
N ASP A 294 9.56 27.50 -10.52
CA ASP A 294 10.75 27.49 -11.39
C ASP A 294 11.93 26.70 -10.76
N GLY A 295 11.71 26.08 -9.60
CA GLY A 295 12.72 25.31 -8.85
C GLY A 295 13.68 26.18 -8.02
N SER A 296 13.45 27.49 -7.89
CA SER A 296 14.25 28.34 -7.00
C SER A 296 13.79 28.20 -5.55
N GLU A 297 14.75 28.01 -4.64
CA GLU A 297 14.49 27.99 -3.19
C GLU A 297 14.17 29.42 -2.71
N LEU A 298 13.02 29.60 -2.07
CA LEU A 298 12.63 30.86 -1.44
C LEU A 298 13.05 30.91 0.02
N ARG A 299 12.80 29.83 0.76
CA ARG A 299 13.01 29.78 2.20
C ARG A 299 13.14 28.35 2.70
N VAL A 300 14.08 28.11 3.61
CA VAL A 300 14.11 26.88 4.41
C VAL A 300 13.18 27.04 5.61
N TYR A 301 12.19 26.16 5.72
CA TYR A 301 11.28 26.10 6.86
C TYR A 301 11.82 25.20 7.97
N ARG A 302 12.39 24.06 7.60
CA ARG A 302 13.04 23.13 8.54
C ARG A 302 14.43 22.79 8.01
N GLN A 303 15.45 23.18 8.77
CA GLN A 303 16.82 22.72 8.52
C GLN A 303 16.92 21.22 8.86
N PRO A 304 17.86 20.49 8.25
CA PRO A 304 18.19 19.13 8.68
C PRO A 304 18.39 19.08 10.19
N ASP A 305 17.61 18.24 10.88
CA ASP A 305 17.84 17.97 12.29
C ASP A 305 19.00 16.99 12.40
N LEU A 306 20.14 17.50 12.89
CA LEU A 306 21.35 16.71 13.08
C LEU A 306 21.48 16.18 14.50
N SER A 307 20.48 16.37 15.38
CA SER A 307 20.57 15.95 16.78
C SER A 307 20.87 14.44 16.89
N GLU A 308 20.11 13.60 16.20
CA GLU A 308 20.33 12.16 16.15
C GLU A 308 21.70 11.78 15.57
N ALA A 309 22.09 12.40 14.45
CA ALA A 309 23.36 12.13 13.79
C ALA A 309 24.58 12.63 14.59
N ASN A 310 24.38 13.57 15.52
CA ASN A 310 25.42 14.06 16.44
C ASN A 310 25.49 13.24 17.74
N GLU A 311 24.37 12.68 18.19
CA GLU A 311 24.29 11.85 19.41
C GLU A 311 24.67 10.40 19.14
N TYR A 312 24.25 9.85 18.01
CA TYR A 312 24.44 8.46 17.62
C TYR A 312 25.32 8.34 16.38
N GLU A 313 26.17 7.31 16.34
CA GLU A 313 26.87 6.94 15.11
C GLU A 313 25.87 6.30 14.15
N ILE A 314 25.55 6.99 13.06
CA ILE A 314 24.73 6.45 11.97
C ILE A 314 25.64 5.79 10.95
N LEU A 315 25.56 4.47 10.83
CA LEU A 315 26.39 3.71 9.91
C LEU A 315 25.93 3.93 8.45
N PRO A 316 26.85 4.04 7.49
CA PRO A 316 26.50 4.24 6.09
C PRO A 316 25.61 3.13 5.53
N THR A 317 24.66 3.51 4.68
CA THR A 317 23.83 2.60 3.89
C THR A 317 24.29 2.64 2.43
N ASP A 318 24.73 1.50 1.91
CA ASP A 318 25.14 1.34 0.52
C ASP A 318 23.97 0.82 -0.32
N ILE A 319 23.73 1.41 -1.51
CA ILE A 319 22.84 0.81 -2.51
C ILE A 319 23.62 -0.18 -3.36
N VAL A 320 23.07 -1.37 -3.49
CA VAL A 320 23.66 -2.50 -4.20
C VAL A 320 22.74 -2.92 -5.34
N LYS A 321 23.35 -3.15 -6.50
CA LYS A 321 22.68 -3.66 -7.70
C LYS A 321 22.89 -5.16 -7.79
N VAL A 322 21.80 -5.92 -7.88
CA VAL A 322 21.81 -7.38 -8.01
C VAL A 322 21.11 -7.74 -9.32
N THR A 323 21.69 -8.66 -10.09
CA THR A 323 21.08 -9.14 -11.32
C THR A 323 20.40 -10.49 -11.05
N ALA A 324 19.09 -10.57 -11.25
CA ALA A 324 18.32 -11.80 -11.19
C ALA A 324 18.75 -12.78 -12.28
N SER A 325 18.33 -14.04 -12.17
CA SER A 325 18.70 -15.12 -13.09
C SER A 325 18.30 -14.88 -14.54
N ASP A 326 17.24 -14.10 -14.79
CA ASP A 326 16.75 -13.71 -16.12
C ASP A 326 17.30 -12.38 -16.62
N GLY A 327 18.23 -11.75 -15.88
CA GLY A 327 18.82 -10.46 -16.22
C GLY A 327 18.11 -9.25 -15.60
N THR A 328 17.00 -9.43 -14.88
CA THR A 328 16.29 -8.33 -14.22
C THR A 328 17.19 -7.65 -13.19
N LEU A 329 17.25 -6.31 -13.22
CA LEU A 329 17.97 -5.53 -12.23
C LEU A 329 17.12 -5.35 -10.97
N LEU A 330 17.67 -5.80 -9.84
CA LEU A 330 17.14 -5.66 -8.49
C LEU A 330 18.01 -4.69 -7.68
N TYR A 331 17.40 -4.02 -6.71
CA TYR A 331 18.08 -3.09 -5.82
C TYR A 331 18.02 -3.58 -4.39
N ALA A 332 19.13 -3.41 -3.68
CA ALA A 332 19.25 -3.73 -2.28
C ALA A 332 19.93 -2.60 -1.53
N ARG A 333 19.69 -2.53 -0.23
CA ARG A 333 20.48 -1.73 0.70
C ARG A 333 21.30 -2.63 1.62
N LEU A 334 22.50 -2.17 1.94
CA LEU A 334 23.48 -2.86 2.77
C LEU A 334 24.00 -1.92 3.86
N ILE A 335 23.91 -2.34 5.11
CA ILE A 335 24.59 -1.69 6.23
C ILE A 335 25.61 -2.67 6.79
N LYS A 336 26.88 -2.24 6.81
CA LYS A 336 27.98 -3.01 7.41
C LYS A 336 27.96 -2.82 8.93
N PRO A 337 28.38 -3.82 9.71
CA PRO A 337 28.39 -3.73 11.16
C PRO A 337 29.34 -2.64 11.66
N ALA A 338 29.03 -2.08 12.84
CA ALA A 338 29.93 -1.17 13.53
C ALA A 338 31.31 -1.81 13.75
N GLY A 339 32.37 -1.03 13.53
CA GLY A 339 33.75 -1.54 13.60
C GLY A 339 34.05 -2.62 12.55
N PHE A 340 33.54 -2.47 11.33
CA PHE A 340 33.82 -3.41 10.23
C PHE A 340 35.33 -3.56 9.96
N GLU A 341 35.80 -4.80 9.91
CA GLU A 341 37.20 -5.18 9.68
C GLU A 341 37.29 -6.07 8.43
N PRO A 342 38.07 -5.68 7.40
CA PRO A 342 38.32 -6.52 6.24
C PRO A 342 38.91 -7.89 6.65
N GLY A 343 38.41 -8.97 6.06
CA GLY A 343 38.87 -10.35 6.33
C GLY A 343 38.12 -11.07 7.46
N LYS A 344 37.29 -10.36 8.24
CA LYS A 344 36.39 -10.97 9.23
C LYS A 344 35.05 -11.37 8.59
N LYS A 345 34.46 -12.45 9.12
CA LYS A 345 33.13 -12.95 8.73
C LYS A 345 32.09 -12.57 9.78
N TYR A 346 31.00 -11.96 9.35
CA TYR A 346 29.94 -11.44 10.20
C TYR A 346 28.63 -12.22 10.00
N PRO A 347 27.81 -12.38 11.06
CA PRO A 347 26.43 -12.81 10.88
C PRO A 347 25.65 -11.72 10.13
N ALA A 348 24.62 -12.11 9.39
CA ALA A 348 23.78 -11.19 8.63
C ALA A 348 22.31 -11.33 9.02
N VAL A 349 21.54 -10.25 8.91
CA VAL A 349 20.09 -10.25 9.03
C VAL A 349 19.49 -9.69 7.74
N VAL A 350 18.65 -10.50 7.10
CA VAL A 350 17.85 -10.10 5.94
C VAL A 350 16.54 -9.53 6.43
N ILE A 351 16.28 -8.26 6.11
CA ILE A 351 15.00 -7.60 6.35
C ILE A 351 14.19 -7.72 5.06
N VAL A 352 12.99 -8.28 5.14
CA VAL A 352 12.14 -8.54 3.97
C VAL A 352 10.74 -7.97 4.18
N TYR A 353 10.23 -7.29 3.15
CA TYR A 353 8.79 -7.10 2.95
C TYR A 353 8.38 -7.92 1.72
N GLY A 354 8.73 -7.43 0.52
CA GLY A 354 8.68 -8.19 -0.73
C GLY A 354 7.31 -8.38 -1.35
N GLY A 355 6.26 -7.75 -0.80
CA GLY A 355 4.90 -7.78 -1.36
C GLY A 355 4.59 -6.63 -2.33
N PRO A 356 3.43 -6.69 -3.00
CA PRO A 356 2.93 -5.64 -3.90
C PRO A 356 2.68 -4.31 -3.19
N ASP A 357 2.51 -3.25 -3.98
CA ASP A 357 2.31 -1.84 -3.55
C ASP A 357 3.47 -1.21 -2.74
N VAL A 358 4.45 -1.99 -2.28
CA VAL A 358 5.53 -1.51 -1.41
C VAL A 358 6.89 -1.56 -2.09
N GLN A 359 7.64 -0.48 -1.96
CA GLN A 359 9.06 -0.39 -2.26
C GLN A 359 9.79 -0.03 -0.97
N THR A 360 10.87 -0.74 -0.64
CA THR A 360 11.62 -0.52 0.61
C THR A 360 13.00 0.09 0.40
N VAL A 361 13.56 -0.04 -0.80
CA VAL A 361 14.89 0.46 -1.15
C VAL A 361 14.73 1.77 -1.92
N HIS A 362 14.98 2.88 -1.21
CA HIS A 362 14.94 4.25 -1.73
C HIS A 362 16.24 4.98 -1.44
N ASN A 363 16.55 6.01 -2.23
CA ASN A 363 17.56 7.01 -1.89
C ASN A 363 16.93 8.06 -0.95
N SER A 364 16.73 7.67 0.31
CA SER A 364 16.12 8.51 1.35
C SER A 364 16.77 8.28 2.71
N TRP A 365 16.66 9.27 3.60
CA TRP A 365 17.22 9.17 4.94
C TRP A 365 16.42 8.19 5.80
N GLN A 366 17.10 7.24 6.42
CA GLN A 366 16.48 6.19 7.26
C GLN A 366 16.61 6.43 8.78
N GLY A 367 17.36 7.45 9.19
CA GLY A 367 17.50 7.86 10.59
C GLY A 367 18.07 6.80 11.53
N VAL A 368 17.78 6.96 12.83
CA VAL A 368 18.04 5.95 13.86
C VAL A 368 16.95 4.88 13.75
N SER A 369 17.28 3.75 13.13
CA SER A 369 16.35 2.62 12.92
C SER A 369 16.80 1.35 13.64
N ASP A 370 15.92 0.35 13.68
CA ASP A 370 16.25 -0.99 14.19
C ASP A 370 17.41 -1.63 13.42
N ASP A 371 17.57 -1.29 12.13
CA ASP A 371 18.69 -1.75 11.32
C ASP A 371 20.03 -1.20 11.81
N GLN A 372 20.05 0.07 12.24
CA GLN A 372 21.22 0.68 12.87
C GLN A 372 21.54 -0.04 14.19
N VAL A 373 20.52 -0.38 14.99
CA VAL A 373 20.71 -1.15 16.24
C VAL A 373 21.31 -2.53 15.95
N LEU A 374 20.81 -3.26 14.95
CA LEU A 374 21.36 -4.55 14.55
C LEU A 374 22.80 -4.42 14.03
N ALA A 375 23.08 -3.40 13.22
CA ALA A 375 24.43 -3.15 12.69
C ALA A 375 25.42 -2.80 13.81
N HIS A 376 25.00 -2.01 14.81
CA HIS A 376 25.78 -1.75 16.02
C HIS A 376 25.99 -2.98 16.90
N LYS A 377 25.03 -3.90 16.89
CA LYS A 377 25.20 -5.24 17.47
C LYS A 377 26.05 -6.16 16.57
N GLY A 378 26.71 -5.68 15.52
CA GLY A 378 27.68 -6.47 14.77
C GLY A 378 27.07 -7.40 13.72
N PHE A 379 25.82 -7.16 13.31
CA PHE A 379 25.20 -7.81 12.16
C PHE A 379 25.46 -7.02 10.88
N VAL A 380 25.60 -7.73 9.76
CA VAL A 380 25.38 -7.13 8.44
C VAL A 380 23.87 -7.05 8.22
N VAL A 381 23.34 -5.88 7.87
CA VAL A 381 21.91 -5.74 7.55
C VAL A 381 21.73 -5.62 6.04
N TRP A 382 20.79 -6.40 5.51
CA TRP A 382 20.51 -6.49 4.08
C TRP A 382 19.00 -6.43 3.82
N GLN A 383 18.58 -5.61 2.87
CA GLN A 383 17.19 -5.58 2.38
C GLN A 383 17.21 -5.47 0.86
N LEU A 384 16.42 -6.28 0.17
CA LEU A 384 16.32 -6.31 -1.29
C LEU A 384 14.85 -6.20 -1.70
N ASP A 385 14.57 -5.32 -2.66
CA ASP A 385 13.29 -5.26 -3.36
C ASP A 385 13.30 -6.28 -4.53
N ASN A 386 12.49 -7.33 -4.38
CA ASN A 386 12.27 -8.37 -5.39
C ASN A 386 11.21 -7.95 -6.41
N ARG A 387 11.11 -8.68 -7.54
CA ARG A 387 9.94 -8.57 -8.42
C ARG A 387 8.65 -8.80 -7.64
N GLY A 388 7.62 -8.02 -7.96
CA GLY A 388 6.45 -7.86 -7.10
C GLY A 388 6.40 -6.51 -6.38
N SER A 389 7.54 -5.87 -6.08
CA SER A 389 7.56 -4.56 -5.41
C SER A 389 7.13 -3.41 -6.33
N SER A 390 6.69 -2.29 -5.74
CA SER A 390 6.32 -1.08 -6.48
C SER A 390 7.54 -0.25 -6.95
N GLY A 391 7.31 0.85 -7.68
CA GLY A 391 8.36 1.79 -8.11
C GLY A 391 9.08 1.43 -9.41
N ARG A 392 8.63 0.39 -10.12
CA ARG A 392 9.39 -0.29 -11.19
C ARG A 392 8.56 -0.60 -12.45
N GLY A 393 7.33 -0.10 -12.53
CA GLY A 393 6.39 -0.40 -13.60
C GLY A 393 5.56 -1.65 -13.35
N HIS A 394 4.39 -1.70 -13.99
CA HIS A 394 3.37 -2.73 -13.82
C HIS A 394 3.87 -4.14 -14.17
N ASN A 395 4.77 -4.27 -15.15
CA ASN A 395 5.33 -5.58 -15.52
C ASN A 395 6.28 -6.15 -14.47
N PHE A 396 6.96 -5.28 -13.70
CA PHE A 396 7.83 -5.72 -12.61
C PHE A 396 7.00 -6.13 -11.39
N GLU A 397 5.92 -5.40 -11.13
CA GLU A 397 4.98 -5.65 -10.04
C GLU A 397 4.14 -6.91 -10.31
N SER A 398 3.56 -7.04 -11.50
CA SER A 398 2.67 -8.15 -11.88
C SER A 398 3.33 -9.50 -12.09
N TYR A 399 4.64 -9.59 -11.84
CA TYR A 399 5.39 -10.84 -11.92
C TYR A 399 4.92 -11.89 -10.91
N ILE A 400 4.28 -11.48 -9.82
CA ILE A 400 3.77 -12.36 -8.75
C ILE A 400 2.33 -12.84 -8.98
N TYR A 401 1.69 -12.47 -10.10
CA TYR A 401 0.29 -12.77 -10.37
C TYR A 401 0.02 -14.28 -10.30
N HIS A 402 -1.00 -14.64 -9.51
CA HIS A 402 -1.42 -16.02 -9.21
C HIS A 402 -0.39 -16.90 -8.46
N ASP A 403 0.79 -16.39 -8.10
CA ASP A 403 1.87 -17.15 -7.48
C ASP A 403 2.65 -16.33 -6.44
N LEU A 404 1.93 -15.75 -5.47
CA LEU A 404 2.55 -15.05 -4.34
C LEU A 404 3.52 -15.97 -3.59
N GLY A 405 4.75 -15.51 -3.38
CA GLY A 405 5.83 -16.15 -2.62
C GLY A 405 6.91 -16.81 -3.45
N SER A 406 6.57 -17.47 -4.55
CA SER A 406 7.53 -18.32 -5.28
C SER A 406 8.59 -17.50 -6.02
N HIS A 407 8.16 -16.46 -6.72
CA HIS A 407 9.04 -15.60 -7.52
C HIS A 407 9.90 -14.71 -6.64
N GLU A 408 9.30 -14.18 -5.58
CA GLU A 408 9.97 -13.37 -4.56
C GLU A 408 11.06 -14.17 -3.87
N LEU A 409 10.81 -15.45 -3.55
CA LEU A 409 11.80 -16.33 -2.94
C LEU A 409 13.03 -16.52 -3.83
N GLU A 410 12.87 -16.67 -5.15
CA GLU A 410 14.01 -16.81 -6.05
C GLU A 410 14.87 -15.55 -6.12
N ASP A 411 14.26 -14.37 -6.07
CA ASP A 411 14.97 -13.09 -6.02
C ASP A 411 15.68 -12.90 -4.67
N GLN A 412 15.03 -13.24 -3.55
CA GLN A 412 15.64 -13.20 -2.22
C GLN A 412 16.82 -14.18 -2.10
N LYS A 413 16.72 -15.40 -2.67
CA LYS A 413 17.83 -16.36 -2.76
C LYS A 413 19.00 -15.79 -3.55
N THR A 414 18.72 -15.12 -4.68
CA THR A 414 19.74 -14.47 -5.50
C THR A 414 20.44 -13.34 -4.73
N GLY A 415 19.67 -12.52 -4.02
CA GLY A 415 20.20 -11.48 -3.13
C GLY A 415 21.09 -12.02 -2.02
N ILE A 416 20.66 -13.08 -1.33
CA ILE A 416 21.43 -13.73 -0.27
C ILE A 416 22.73 -14.34 -0.81
N GLN A 417 22.68 -14.97 -1.98
CA GLN A 417 23.87 -15.51 -2.64
C GLN A 417 24.86 -14.40 -3.02
N TYR A 418 24.36 -13.27 -3.54
CA TYR A 418 25.18 -12.09 -3.81
C TYR A 418 25.84 -11.58 -2.52
N LEU A 419 25.07 -11.43 -1.45
CA LEU A 419 25.53 -10.97 -0.13
C LEU A 419 26.65 -11.88 0.42
N ILE A 420 26.49 -13.20 0.34
CA ILE A 420 27.53 -14.17 0.73
C ILE A 420 28.79 -13.99 -0.14
N GLY A 421 28.61 -13.77 -1.44
CA GLY A 421 29.66 -13.56 -2.43
C GLY A 421 30.54 -12.33 -2.16
N LEU A 422 30.05 -11.33 -1.41
CA LEU A 422 30.85 -10.17 -0.98
C LEU A 422 32.01 -10.53 -0.04
N GLY A 423 32.03 -11.76 0.49
CA GLY A 423 33.21 -12.31 1.15
C GLY A 423 33.36 -11.97 2.63
N PHE A 424 32.53 -11.10 3.21
CA PHE A 424 32.54 -10.79 4.65
C PHE A 424 31.31 -11.32 5.42
N VAL A 425 30.36 -11.98 4.75
CA VAL A 425 29.21 -12.64 5.41
C VAL A 425 29.51 -14.12 5.68
N ASP A 426 29.10 -14.58 6.86
CA ASP A 426 29.10 -15.98 7.25
C ASP A 426 27.80 -16.67 6.81
N ALA A 427 27.90 -17.54 5.81
CA ALA A 427 26.75 -18.23 5.22
C ALA A 427 26.01 -19.15 6.21
N GLN A 428 26.59 -19.50 7.36
CA GLN A 428 25.94 -20.34 8.37
C GLN A 428 25.18 -19.52 9.44
N ARG A 429 25.28 -18.18 9.39
CA ARG A 429 24.75 -17.27 10.42
C ARG A 429 23.93 -16.15 9.78
N ILE A 430 22.98 -16.54 8.93
CA ILE A 430 22.02 -15.62 8.29
C ILE A 430 20.68 -15.72 8.99
N GLY A 431 20.17 -14.59 9.47
CA GLY A 431 18.81 -14.41 9.97
C GLY A 431 17.88 -13.77 8.95
N MET A 432 16.57 -13.88 9.18
CA MET A 432 15.56 -13.18 8.39
C MET A 432 14.45 -12.62 9.29
N PHE A 433 14.01 -11.40 9.03
CA PHE A 433 12.88 -10.75 9.71
C PHE A 433 11.98 -10.04 8.71
N GLY A 434 10.67 -10.16 8.92
CA GLY A 434 9.68 -9.35 8.24
C GLY A 434 8.35 -9.32 9.01
N TRP A 435 7.53 -8.32 8.70
CA TRP A 435 6.20 -8.11 9.26
C TRP A 435 5.15 -8.12 8.16
N SER A 436 3.93 -8.58 8.43
CA SER A 436 2.84 -8.69 7.45
C SER A 436 3.24 -9.57 6.26
N TYR A 437 3.24 -9.07 5.03
CA TYR A 437 3.78 -9.76 3.86
C TYR A 437 5.25 -10.19 4.07
N GLY A 438 6.05 -9.38 4.77
CA GLY A 438 7.41 -9.77 5.15
C GLY A 438 7.46 -10.95 6.12
N GLY A 439 6.47 -11.05 7.02
CA GLY A 439 6.31 -12.20 7.90
C GLY A 439 5.91 -13.46 7.12
N TYR A 440 5.00 -13.29 6.15
CA TYR A 440 4.67 -14.32 5.17
C TYR A 440 5.92 -14.79 4.42
N MET A 441 6.68 -13.89 3.80
CA MET A 441 7.91 -14.21 3.08
C MET A 441 8.98 -14.85 3.96
N THR A 442 9.03 -14.47 5.24
CA THR A 442 9.92 -15.13 6.22
C THR A 442 9.52 -16.59 6.43
N LEU A 443 8.23 -16.87 6.69
CA LEU A 443 7.74 -18.24 6.83
C LEU A 443 7.86 -19.04 5.54
N TYR A 444 7.53 -18.43 4.40
CA TYR A 444 7.62 -19.02 3.09
C TYR A 444 9.06 -19.43 2.78
N THR A 445 10.03 -18.53 3.02
CA THR A 445 11.46 -18.82 2.82
C THR A 445 11.94 -19.99 3.67
N VAL A 446 11.65 -20.01 4.98
CA VAL A 446 12.16 -21.08 5.86
C VAL A 446 11.51 -22.44 5.64
N THR A 447 10.34 -22.48 5.01
CA THR A 447 9.62 -23.72 4.68
C THR A 447 9.90 -24.20 3.24
N ASN A 448 10.26 -23.30 2.32
CA ASN A 448 10.54 -23.62 0.91
C ASN A 448 12.04 -23.69 0.57
N ALA A 449 12.91 -23.04 1.34
CA ALA A 449 14.36 -23.09 1.20
C ALA A 449 15.04 -23.49 2.53
N PRO A 450 14.75 -24.70 3.05
CA PRO A 450 15.22 -25.12 4.36
C PRO A 450 16.75 -25.13 4.42
N GLY A 451 17.30 -24.55 5.50
CA GLY A 451 18.74 -24.45 5.72
C GLY A 451 19.39 -23.15 5.19
N LEU A 452 18.68 -22.35 4.39
CA LEU A 452 19.17 -21.06 3.92
C LEU A 452 19.25 -20.02 5.06
N ILE A 453 18.23 -20.01 5.93
CA ILE A 453 18.12 -19.10 7.05
C ILE A 453 18.29 -19.88 8.36
N LYS A 454 19.16 -19.39 9.25
CA LYS A 454 19.45 -20.03 10.53
C LYS A 454 18.46 -19.65 11.63
N ALA A 455 18.07 -18.37 11.68
CA ALA A 455 17.12 -17.82 12.64
C ALA A 455 16.11 -16.91 11.93
N ALA A 456 14.82 -17.08 12.18
CA ALA A 456 13.76 -16.39 11.46
C ALA A 456 12.73 -15.82 12.44
N ILE A 457 12.29 -14.60 12.16
CA ILE A 457 11.27 -13.90 12.93
C ILE A 457 10.15 -13.48 11.97
N ALA A 458 8.96 -14.05 12.14
CA ALA A 458 7.79 -13.75 11.33
C ALA A 458 6.77 -12.95 12.16
N GLY A 459 6.60 -11.67 11.83
CA GLY A 459 5.63 -10.78 12.45
C GLY A 459 4.31 -10.74 11.66
N ALA A 460 3.18 -10.89 12.36
CA ALA A 460 1.82 -10.89 11.81
C ALA A 460 1.68 -11.54 10.41
N PRO A 461 2.15 -12.79 10.22
CA PRO A 461 2.25 -13.37 8.88
C PRO A 461 0.89 -13.84 8.37
N VAL A 462 0.59 -13.56 7.09
CA VAL A 462 -0.39 -14.36 6.36
C VAL A 462 0.18 -15.78 6.19
N THR A 463 -0.60 -16.80 6.50
CA THR A 463 -0.15 -18.21 6.44
C THR A 463 -1.00 -19.04 5.48
N ASN A 464 -2.17 -18.52 5.11
CA ASN A 464 -3.04 -19.02 4.08
C ASN A 464 -3.82 -17.83 3.53
N TYR A 465 -3.68 -17.56 2.24
CA TYR A 465 -4.38 -16.45 1.58
C TYR A 465 -5.91 -16.62 1.56
N ARG A 466 -6.43 -17.82 1.85
CA ARG A 466 -7.87 -18.02 2.14
C ARG A 466 -8.34 -17.36 3.42
N ASN A 467 -7.44 -16.97 4.31
CA ASN A 467 -7.80 -16.32 5.57
C ASN A 467 -7.85 -14.78 5.46
N TYR A 468 -7.30 -14.21 4.39
CA TYR A 468 -7.20 -12.76 4.19
C TYR A 468 -8.45 -12.22 3.49
N ASP A 469 -8.53 -10.93 3.16
CA ASP A 469 -9.76 -10.35 2.57
C ASP A 469 -9.88 -10.62 1.06
N THR A 470 -11.07 -10.34 0.51
CA THR A 470 -11.38 -10.52 -0.91
C THR A 470 -10.65 -9.57 -1.85
N ILE A 471 -10.56 -8.27 -1.55
CA ILE A 471 -10.09 -7.25 -2.50
C ILE A 471 -8.59 -7.41 -2.72
N TYR A 472 -7.80 -7.54 -1.65
CA TYR A 472 -6.36 -7.78 -1.79
C TYR A 472 -6.11 -9.10 -2.51
N THR A 473 -6.64 -10.17 -1.94
CA THR A 473 -6.21 -11.51 -2.33
C THR A 473 -6.67 -11.83 -3.74
N GLU A 474 -7.87 -11.44 -4.15
CA GLU A 474 -8.37 -11.77 -5.48
C GLU A 474 -7.82 -10.87 -6.57
N ARG A 475 -7.30 -9.67 -6.23
CA ARG A 475 -6.49 -8.85 -7.15
C ARG A 475 -5.24 -9.62 -7.59
N TYR A 476 -4.54 -10.22 -6.63
CA TYR A 476 -3.23 -10.84 -6.89
C TYR A 476 -3.31 -12.35 -7.19
N MET A 477 -4.24 -13.07 -6.59
CA MET A 477 -4.36 -14.53 -6.68
C MET A 477 -5.59 -15.01 -7.46
N GLY A 478 -6.47 -14.10 -7.87
CA GLY A 478 -7.76 -14.45 -8.48
C GLY A 478 -8.70 -15.16 -7.50
N LEU A 479 -9.83 -15.65 -8.01
CA LEU A 479 -10.79 -16.41 -7.20
C LEU A 479 -10.22 -17.80 -6.80
N PRO A 480 -10.46 -18.28 -5.56
CA PRO A 480 -10.02 -19.60 -5.11
C PRO A 480 -10.36 -20.76 -6.04
N GLU A 481 -11.55 -20.75 -6.64
CA GLU A 481 -12.02 -21.79 -7.57
C GLU A 481 -11.27 -21.81 -8.91
N ASN A 482 -10.63 -20.70 -9.28
CA ASN A 482 -9.90 -20.56 -10.53
C ASN A 482 -8.38 -20.68 -10.35
N ASN A 483 -7.87 -20.57 -9.11
CA ASN A 483 -6.45 -20.67 -8.79
C ASN A 483 -6.19 -21.54 -7.54
N GLU A 484 -6.88 -22.68 -7.43
CA GLU A 484 -6.75 -23.54 -6.25
C GLU A 484 -5.29 -23.91 -5.93
N HIS A 485 -4.52 -24.22 -6.97
CA HIS A 485 -3.10 -24.55 -6.86
C HIS A 485 -2.24 -23.39 -6.34
N GLY A 486 -2.42 -22.16 -6.85
CA GLY A 486 -1.66 -21.00 -6.37
C GLY A 486 -1.92 -20.71 -4.90
N TYR A 487 -3.17 -20.81 -4.45
CA TYR A 487 -3.50 -20.66 -3.03
C TYR A 487 -2.91 -21.78 -2.14
N GLU A 488 -2.83 -23.02 -2.65
CA GLU A 488 -2.18 -24.11 -1.93
C GLU A 488 -0.66 -23.91 -1.83
N MET A 489 -0.03 -23.56 -2.95
CA MET A 489 1.42 -23.45 -3.06
C MET A 489 1.99 -22.23 -2.34
N SER A 490 1.23 -21.13 -2.30
CA SER A 490 1.58 -19.94 -1.50
C SER A 490 1.52 -20.21 0.01
N SER A 491 0.76 -21.20 0.49
CA SER A 491 0.64 -21.42 1.94
C SER A 491 1.89 -22.08 2.56
N PRO A 492 2.63 -21.43 3.48
CA PRO A 492 3.76 -22.05 4.19
C PRO A 492 3.34 -23.21 5.11
N ILE A 493 2.05 -23.31 5.47
CA ILE A 493 1.50 -24.37 6.32
C ILE A 493 1.77 -25.76 5.72
N SER A 494 1.59 -25.91 4.42
CA SER A 494 1.75 -27.20 3.70
C SER A 494 3.17 -27.76 3.82
N LYS A 495 4.16 -26.88 4.03
CA LYS A 495 5.60 -27.21 4.13
C LYS A 495 6.17 -26.94 5.51
N ALA A 496 5.35 -26.78 6.55
CA ALA A 496 5.80 -26.57 7.93
C ALA A 496 6.81 -27.63 8.41
N GLY A 497 6.68 -28.88 7.95
CA GLY A 497 7.61 -29.97 8.24
C GLY A 497 9.03 -29.79 7.70
N ASN A 498 9.26 -28.85 6.80
CA ASN A 498 10.58 -28.51 6.29
C ASN A 498 11.37 -27.58 7.21
N LEU A 499 10.74 -26.98 8.24
CA LEU A 499 11.41 -26.02 9.10
C LEU A 499 12.70 -26.60 9.72
N GLN A 500 13.81 -25.90 9.49
CA GLN A 500 15.12 -26.16 10.10
C GLN A 500 15.63 -24.96 10.92
N SER A 501 15.14 -23.76 10.60
CA SER A 501 15.48 -22.51 11.27
C SER A 501 14.95 -22.48 12.71
N LYS A 502 15.64 -21.73 13.58
CA LYS A 502 15.04 -21.27 14.84
C LYS A 502 13.98 -20.24 14.48
N LEU A 503 12.72 -20.48 14.84
CA LEU A 503 11.60 -19.64 14.45
C LEU A 503 10.97 -18.95 15.66
N LEU A 504 10.76 -17.64 15.55
CA LEU A 504 9.94 -16.83 16.43
C LEU A 504 8.77 -16.25 15.63
N ILE A 505 7.54 -16.46 16.10
CA ILE A 505 6.33 -15.85 15.56
C ILE A 505 5.88 -14.75 16.50
N LEU A 506 5.62 -13.56 15.96
CA LEU A 506 5.18 -12.38 16.71
C LEU A 506 3.82 -11.96 16.17
N HIS A 507 2.80 -11.82 17.02
CA HIS A 507 1.48 -11.44 16.52
C HIS A 507 0.60 -10.81 17.61
N ASN A 508 -0.19 -9.84 17.20
CA ASN A 508 -1.29 -9.31 17.99
C ASN A 508 -2.47 -10.31 17.97
N ILE A 509 -3.04 -10.62 19.13
CA ILE A 509 -4.12 -11.63 19.24
C ILE A 509 -5.48 -11.12 18.74
N GLU A 510 -5.66 -9.80 18.73
CA GLU A 510 -6.89 -9.13 18.26
C GLU A 510 -6.66 -8.41 16.93
N ASP A 511 -5.60 -8.75 16.18
CA ASP A 511 -5.28 -8.20 14.85
C ASP A 511 -6.52 -8.27 13.94
N ASP A 512 -7.01 -7.10 13.50
CA ASP A 512 -8.22 -6.93 12.72
C ASP A 512 -7.99 -6.91 11.20
N ASN A 513 -6.73 -7.04 10.78
CA ASN A 513 -6.35 -7.20 9.38
C ASN A 513 -5.86 -8.64 9.11
N VAL A 514 -4.65 -8.98 9.55
CA VAL A 514 -4.16 -10.36 9.47
C VAL A 514 -4.61 -11.10 10.71
N HIS A 515 -5.82 -11.64 10.70
CA HIS A 515 -6.37 -12.33 11.87
C HIS A 515 -5.39 -13.35 12.47
N PHE A 516 -5.32 -13.37 13.82
CA PHE A 516 -4.46 -14.26 14.60
C PHE A 516 -4.67 -15.76 14.28
N GLN A 517 -5.81 -16.11 13.67
CA GLN A 517 -6.08 -17.42 13.08
C GLN A 517 -4.91 -17.93 12.22
N ASN A 518 -4.23 -17.06 11.48
CA ASN A 518 -3.05 -17.41 10.68
C ASN A 518 -1.94 -18.04 11.55
N SER A 519 -1.54 -17.36 12.62
CA SER A 519 -0.50 -17.89 13.51
C SER A 519 -0.94 -19.16 14.24
N VAL A 520 -2.21 -19.29 14.60
CA VAL A 520 -2.75 -20.53 15.20
C VAL A 520 -2.66 -21.70 14.22
N GLN A 521 -3.05 -21.51 12.96
CA GLN A 521 -2.97 -22.56 11.93
C GLN A 521 -1.52 -22.99 11.66
N MET A 522 -0.59 -22.04 11.59
CA MET A 522 0.83 -22.35 11.41
C MET A 522 1.43 -23.06 12.63
N ALA A 523 1.11 -22.62 13.85
CA ALA A 523 1.53 -23.29 15.08
C ALA A 523 1.06 -24.75 15.10
N ALA A 524 -0.22 -25.00 14.81
CA ALA A 524 -0.77 -26.34 14.74
C ALA A 524 -0.04 -27.24 13.71
N ALA A 525 0.31 -26.68 12.56
CA ALA A 525 1.05 -27.40 11.52
C ALA A 525 2.50 -27.74 11.94
N LEU A 526 3.18 -26.79 12.60
CA LEU A 526 4.52 -27.00 13.15
C LEU A 526 4.52 -28.05 14.26
N GLU A 527 3.58 -27.98 15.20
CA GLU A 527 3.41 -28.95 16.29
C GLU A 527 3.15 -30.36 15.74
N LYS A 528 2.22 -30.49 14.78
CA LYS A 528 1.92 -31.77 14.12
C LYS A 528 3.15 -32.36 13.41
N ALA A 529 4.02 -31.50 12.88
CA ALA A 529 5.28 -31.91 12.24
C ALA A 529 6.44 -32.11 13.24
N GLY A 530 6.20 -31.98 14.56
CA GLY A 530 7.21 -32.14 15.60
C GLY A 530 8.26 -31.03 15.62
N LYS A 531 7.95 -29.84 15.08
CA LYS A 531 8.87 -28.70 15.01
C LYS A 531 8.74 -27.81 16.25
N GLN A 532 9.89 -27.32 16.71
CA GLN A 532 9.98 -26.37 17.83
C GLN A 532 10.01 -24.94 17.28
N PHE A 533 9.26 -24.05 17.92
CA PHE A 533 9.20 -22.62 17.61
C PHE A 533 8.89 -21.83 18.89
N PHE A 534 9.10 -20.53 18.83
CA PHE A 534 8.69 -19.58 19.86
C PHE A 534 7.53 -18.75 19.33
N MET A 535 6.67 -18.30 20.23
CA MET A 535 5.60 -17.37 19.90
C MET A 535 5.48 -16.32 20.99
N VAL A 536 5.46 -15.05 20.61
CA VAL A 536 5.13 -13.94 21.49
C VAL A 536 3.85 -13.31 20.98
N VAL A 537 2.91 -13.13 21.89
CA VAL A 537 1.56 -12.64 21.60
C VAL A 537 1.34 -11.33 22.32
N TYR A 538 0.80 -10.34 21.60
CA TYR A 538 0.49 -9.02 22.13
C TYR A 538 -1.03 -8.81 22.18
N PRO A 539 -1.57 -8.19 23.24
CA PRO A 539 -3.00 -8.01 23.39
C PRO A 539 -3.46 -6.67 22.80
N GLN A 540 -3.26 -6.51 21.48
CA GLN A 540 -3.63 -5.30 20.75
C GLN A 540 -4.48 -5.66 19.53
N LYS A 541 -5.27 -4.69 19.04
CA LYS A 541 -6.12 -4.83 17.86
C LYS A 541 -5.46 -4.44 16.55
N SER A 542 -4.48 -3.55 16.63
CA SER A 542 -3.79 -3.03 15.45
C SER A 542 -3.01 -4.13 14.73
N HIS A 543 -2.80 -3.97 13.43
CA HIS A 543 -1.96 -4.89 12.67
C HIS A 543 -0.46 -4.83 13.06
N GLY A 544 0.00 -3.66 13.51
CA GLY A 544 1.34 -3.47 14.08
C GLY A 544 1.33 -3.48 15.61
N VAL A 545 2.49 -3.75 16.22
CA VAL A 545 2.68 -3.56 17.68
C VAL A 545 2.98 -2.09 17.94
N SER A 546 2.06 -1.42 18.63
CA SER A 546 2.20 -0.01 18.99
C SER A 546 2.74 0.17 20.42
N GLU A 547 3.10 1.40 20.78
CA GLU A 547 3.43 1.74 22.15
C GLU A 547 2.28 1.36 23.11
N PRO A 548 2.57 0.88 24.34
CA PRO A 548 3.89 0.81 24.97
C PRO A 548 4.69 -0.49 24.68
N PHE A 549 4.18 -1.39 23.84
CA PHE A 549 4.79 -2.72 23.62
C PHE A 549 5.85 -2.73 22.52
N ARG A 550 5.89 -1.69 21.68
CA ARG A 550 6.84 -1.59 20.56
C ARG A 550 8.28 -1.75 21.02
N ARG A 551 8.69 -1.10 22.10
CA ARG A 551 10.05 -1.28 22.66
C ARG A 551 10.38 -2.74 22.97
N GLN A 552 9.46 -3.46 23.61
CA GLN A 552 9.69 -4.87 23.94
C GLN A 552 9.83 -5.74 22.68
N LEU A 553 9.03 -5.47 21.64
CA LEU A 553 9.15 -6.13 20.34
C LEU A 553 10.57 -5.97 19.75
N LEU A 554 11.13 -4.75 19.83
CA LEU A 554 12.48 -4.46 19.35
C LEU A 554 13.55 -5.21 20.13
N GLU A 555 13.46 -5.18 21.46
CA GLU A 555 14.38 -5.89 22.35
C GLU A 555 14.31 -7.41 22.10
N GLN A 556 13.11 -8.00 21.99
CA GLN A 556 12.92 -9.42 21.67
C GLN A 556 13.52 -9.80 20.31
N THR A 557 13.32 -8.96 19.29
CA THR A 557 13.85 -9.18 17.94
C THR A 557 15.37 -9.21 17.96
N SER A 558 15.98 -8.24 18.63
CA SER A 558 17.43 -8.13 18.77
C SER A 558 18.03 -9.29 19.56
N ASP A 559 17.47 -9.60 20.73
CA ASP A 559 17.94 -10.67 21.60
C ASP A 559 17.85 -12.04 20.91
N PHE A 560 16.78 -12.28 20.15
CA PHE A 560 16.60 -13.52 19.42
C PHE A 560 17.71 -13.73 18.37
N PHE A 561 18.07 -12.70 17.61
CA PHE A 561 19.17 -12.82 16.65
C PHE A 561 20.52 -13.00 17.33
N GLU A 562 20.79 -12.28 18.42
CA GLU A 562 22.03 -12.45 19.18
C GLU A 562 22.19 -13.87 19.72
N GLN A 563 21.15 -14.44 20.31
CA GLN A 563 21.20 -15.79 20.89
C GLN A 563 21.36 -16.91 19.85
N ASN A 564 20.92 -16.70 18.61
CA ASN A 564 20.84 -17.76 17.61
C ASN A 564 21.86 -17.62 16.45
N LEU A 565 22.54 -16.47 16.33
CA LEU A 565 23.49 -16.18 15.26
C LEU A 565 24.88 -15.73 15.75
N LYS A 566 25.09 -15.53 17.05
CA LYS A 566 26.41 -15.28 17.65
C LYS A 566 26.73 -16.40 18.63
#